data_AF-A0A8X6F119-F1
#
_entry.id   AF-A0A8X6F119-F1
#
_cell.length_a   1.000
_cell.length_b   1.000
_cell.length_c   1.000
_cell.angle_alpha   90.00
_cell.angle_beta   90.00
_cell.angle_gamma   90.00
#
_symmetry.space_group_name_H-M   'P 1'
#
loop_
_entity.id
_entity.type
_entity.pdbx_description
1 polymer ?
#
loop_
_entity_poly.entity_id
_entity_poly.type
_entity_poly.pdbx_seq_one_letter_code
_entity_poly.pdbx_strand_id
1 'polypeptide(L)'
;MSQKNDDKTGIVPGKKRKPFIRHYNHEYIKYGFILWPNSTEEDIRPMCIICHEVLVNDAMKPAKMLRHLKAKHSELEKKPREYFERRKQELGLQTKTFKQNFIHNKSLLKCSYLVALRIAKTRKSFTTGENLIKPVLIDVCLEMFGLSAVDKIKSIPLSNDTIRRRIEKLSENVEYQLIQKIKESTLFAIQIDESCDISKKGHINLLC
;
A
#
# COMPACT_ATOMS: atom_id res chain seq x y z
N MET A 1 51.09 -36.63 -33.24
CA MET A 1 49.89 -37.36 -33.68
C MET A 1 48.73 -36.88 -32.81
N SER A 2 48.04 -35.83 -33.25
CA SER A 2 46.73 -35.89 -33.93
C SER A 2 45.61 -36.28 -32.95
N GLN A 3 44.92 -35.34 -32.31
CA GLN A 3 43.66 -34.70 -32.75
C GLN A 3 42.57 -35.66 -33.28
N LYS A 4 41.39 -35.59 -32.61
CA LYS A 4 40.01 -35.61 -33.15
C LYS A 4 39.52 -36.94 -33.77
N ASN A 5 38.29 -37.44 -33.60
CA ASN A 5 36.94 -36.87 -33.48
C ASN A 5 36.02 -37.95 -32.85
N ASP A 6 35.18 -37.60 -31.86
CA ASP A 6 33.74 -37.32 -32.00
C ASP A 6 32.90 -38.49 -32.57
N ASP A 7 32.15 -39.18 -31.69
CA ASP A 7 30.82 -39.66 -32.07
C ASP A 7 29.79 -39.15 -31.03
N LYS A 8 29.06 -38.12 -31.45
CA LYS A 8 28.12 -37.36 -30.64
C LYS A 8 26.77 -38.06 -30.69
N THR A 9 26.37 -38.70 -29.59
CA THR A 9 24.97 -39.01 -29.31
C THR A 9 24.23 -37.69 -29.09
N GLY A 10 23.68 -37.16 -30.18
CA GLY A 10 22.84 -35.97 -30.18
C GLY A 10 21.55 -36.20 -29.41
N ILE A 11 21.55 -35.88 -28.12
CA ILE A 11 20.32 -35.63 -27.37
C ILE A 11 19.70 -34.37 -27.95
N VAL A 12 18.65 -34.54 -28.74
CA VAL A 12 17.85 -33.43 -29.27
C VAL A 12 17.16 -32.74 -28.08
N PRO A 13 17.39 -31.44 -27.82
CA PRO A 13 16.68 -30.73 -26.78
C PRO A 13 15.22 -30.57 -27.21
N GLY A 14 14.34 -31.34 -26.57
CA GLY A 14 12.90 -31.25 -26.78
C GLY A 14 12.43 -29.81 -26.56
N LYS A 15 11.89 -29.18 -27.61
CA LYS A 15 11.25 -27.86 -27.54
C LYS A 15 10.19 -27.90 -26.42
N LYS A 16 10.46 -27.23 -25.29
CA LYS A 16 9.46 -27.04 -24.23
C LYS A 16 8.28 -26.30 -24.84
N ARG A 17 7.15 -26.99 -25.04
CA ARG A 17 5.91 -26.37 -25.51
C ARG A 17 5.52 -25.30 -24.49
N LYS A 18 5.22 -24.08 -24.96
CA LYS A 18 4.68 -23.03 -24.09
C LYS A 18 3.44 -23.60 -23.38
N PRO A 19 3.35 -23.50 -22.04
CA PRO A 19 2.22 -24.04 -21.32
C PRO A 19 0.94 -23.36 -21.81
N PHE A 20 -0.08 -24.16 -22.11
CA PHE A 20 -1.38 -23.66 -22.51
C PHE A 20 -2.01 -22.88 -21.35
N ILE A 21 -2.25 -21.59 -21.56
CA ILE A 21 -2.90 -20.71 -20.58
C ILE A 21 -4.40 -20.80 -20.79
N ARG A 22 -5.13 -21.22 -19.75
CA ARG A 22 -6.60 -21.23 -19.74
C ARG A 22 -7.12 -19.83 -19.48
N HIS A 23 -8.01 -19.34 -20.33
CA HIS A 23 -8.76 -18.13 -20.04
C HIS A 23 -9.86 -18.40 -19.01
N TYR A 24 -10.17 -17.38 -18.22
CA TYR A 24 -11.23 -17.45 -17.22
C TYR A 24 -12.60 -17.38 -17.90
N ASN A 25 -13.53 -18.21 -17.46
CA ASN A 25 -14.93 -18.19 -17.89
C ASN A 25 -15.82 -17.75 -16.71
N HIS A 26 -16.72 -16.80 -16.94
CA HIS A 26 -17.65 -16.30 -15.92
C HIS A 26 -18.55 -17.39 -15.33
N GLU A 27 -18.82 -18.48 -16.06
CA GLU A 27 -19.56 -19.64 -15.57
C GLU A 27 -18.86 -20.37 -14.42
N TYR A 28 -17.55 -20.16 -14.21
CA TYR A 28 -16.83 -20.77 -13.09
C TYR A 28 -17.26 -20.26 -11.72
N ILE A 29 -18.07 -19.21 -11.67
CA ILE A 29 -18.73 -18.75 -10.45
C ILE A 29 -19.61 -19.83 -9.81
N LYS A 30 -20.18 -20.75 -10.61
CA LYS A 30 -20.96 -21.88 -10.08
C LYS A 30 -20.13 -22.88 -9.26
N TYR A 31 -18.81 -22.86 -9.44
CA TYR A 31 -17.86 -23.62 -8.63
C TYR A 31 -17.25 -22.78 -7.50
N GLY A 32 -17.71 -21.54 -7.31
CA GLY A 32 -17.22 -20.62 -6.29
C GLY A 32 -15.94 -19.86 -6.65
N PHE A 33 -15.60 -19.72 -7.93
CA PHE A 33 -14.36 -19.08 -8.38
C PHE A 33 -14.57 -17.80 -9.18
N ILE A 34 -13.75 -16.79 -8.90
CA ILE A 34 -13.63 -15.54 -9.68
C ILE A 34 -12.23 -15.41 -10.31
N LEU A 35 -12.09 -14.54 -11.29
CA LEU A 35 -10.78 -14.10 -11.76
C LEU A 35 -10.08 -13.34 -10.62
N TRP A 36 -8.82 -13.68 -10.35
CA TRP A 36 -8.02 -12.97 -9.37
C TRP A 36 -7.80 -11.50 -9.80
N PRO A 37 -8.00 -10.50 -8.91
CA PRO A 37 -7.93 -9.09 -9.32
C PRO A 37 -6.59 -8.62 -9.90
N ASN A 38 -5.49 -9.32 -9.58
CA ASN A 38 -4.14 -8.98 -10.08
C ASN A 38 -3.72 -9.86 -11.27
N SER A 39 -4.64 -10.62 -11.86
CA SER A 39 -4.32 -11.40 -13.05
C SER A 39 -3.97 -10.51 -14.23
N THR A 40 -2.89 -10.87 -14.91
CA THR A 40 -2.46 -10.27 -16.18
C THR A 40 -2.80 -11.20 -17.33
N GLU A 41 -2.62 -10.75 -18.59
CA GLU A 41 -2.84 -11.59 -19.77
C GLU A 41 -1.95 -12.85 -19.77
N GLU A 42 -0.75 -12.73 -19.20
CA GLU A 42 0.23 -13.81 -19.10
C GLU A 42 0.06 -14.67 -17.83
N ASP A 43 -0.61 -14.16 -16.79
CA ASP A 43 -0.80 -14.83 -15.49
C ASP A 43 -2.27 -14.76 -15.01
N ILE A 44 -3.12 -15.48 -15.74
CA ILE A 44 -4.54 -15.62 -15.40
C ILE A 44 -4.71 -16.69 -14.32
N ARG A 45 -5.26 -16.32 -13.17
CA ARG A 45 -5.43 -17.19 -11.99
C ARG A 45 -6.86 -17.14 -11.45
N PRO A 46 -7.45 -18.29 -11.09
CA PRO A 46 -8.72 -18.30 -10.38
C PRO A 46 -8.49 -18.09 -8.88
N MET A 47 -9.39 -17.37 -8.24
CA MET A 47 -9.45 -17.16 -6.80
C MET A 47 -10.76 -17.72 -6.25
N CYS A 48 -10.69 -18.50 -5.17
CA CYS A 48 -11.89 -18.98 -4.47
C CYS A 48 -12.57 -17.82 -3.73
N ILE A 49 -13.88 -17.64 -3.91
CA ILE A 49 -14.65 -16.56 -3.29
C ILE A 49 -14.80 -16.77 -1.77
N ILE A 50 -14.69 -18.01 -1.29
CA ILE A 50 -14.97 -18.36 0.11
C ILE A 50 -13.72 -18.20 0.98
N CYS A 51 -12.60 -18.83 0.61
CA CYS A 51 -11.34 -18.76 1.36
C CYS A 51 -10.31 -17.78 0.80
N HIS A 52 -10.60 -17.12 -0.32
CA HIS A 52 -9.68 -16.19 -1.01
C HIS A 52 -8.35 -16.82 -1.48
N GLU A 53 -8.25 -18.16 -1.50
CA GLU A 53 -7.07 -18.85 -2.02
C GLU A 53 -6.96 -18.65 -3.54
N VAL A 54 -5.79 -18.20 -3.98
CA VAL A 54 -5.45 -18.05 -5.40
C VAL A 54 -4.80 -19.34 -5.88
N LEU A 55 -5.40 -19.98 -6.88
CA LEU A 55 -4.86 -21.20 -7.45
C LEU A 55 -4.08 -20.89 -8.73
N VAL A 56 -3.24 -21.84 -9.16
CA VAL A 56 -2.55 -21.76 -10.44
C VAL A 56 -3.53 -21.93 -11.61
N ASN A 57 -3.15 -21.46 -12.80
CA ASN A 57 -3.99 -21.52 -14.00
C ASN A 57 -4.55 -22.93 -14.30
N ASP A 58 -3.74 -23.98 -14.14
CA ASP A 58 -4.19 -25.36 -14.41
C ASP A 58 -5.29 -25.86 -13.45
N ALA A 59 -5.49 -25.19 -12.31
CA ALA A 59 -6.61 -25.46 -11.41
C ALA A 59 -7.96 -24.97 -11.95
N MET A 60 -7.98 -24.23 -13.07
CA MET A 60 -9.24 -23.78 -13.70
C MET A 60 -10.08 -24.90 -14.34
N LYS A 61 -9.59 -26.14 -14.35
CA LYS A 61 -10.39 -27.29 -14.76
C LYS A 61 -11.56 -27.45 -13.78
N PRO A 62 -12.82 -27.57 -14.24
CA PRO A 62 -13.99 -27.72 -13.37
C PRO A 62 -13.84 -28.80 -12.29
N ALA A 63 -13.28 -29.96 -12.64
CA ALA A 63 -13.03 -31.04 -11.68
C ALA A 63 -12.07 -30.63 -10.55
N LYS A 64 -11.07 -29.78 -10.83
CA LYS A 64 -10.10 -29.31 -9.82
C LYS A 64 -10.69 -28.22 -8.93
N MET A 65 -11.46 -27.29 -9.50
CA MET A 65 -12.23 -26.29 -8.74
C MET A 65 -13.24 -26.96 -7.81
N LEU A 66 -14.01 -27.92 -8.33
CA LEU A 66 -14.99 -28.66 -7.55
C LEU A 66 -14.30 -29.46 -6.43
N ARG A 67 -13.18 -30.13 -6.73
CA ARG A 67 -12.38 -30.82 -5.70
C ARG A 67 -11.90 -29.88 -4.60
N HIS A 68 -11.46 -28.67 -4.92
CA HIS A 68 -11.12 -27.66 -3.92
C HIS A 68 -12.34 -27.33 -3.05
N LEU A 69 -13.50 -27.08 -3.68
CA LEU A 69 -14.73 -26.76 -2.96
C LEU A 69 -15.13 -27.92 -2.03
N LYS A 70 -15.07 -29.17 -2.48
CA LYS A 70 -15.34 -30.35 -1.66
C LYS A 70 -14.37 -30.49 -0.49
N ALA A 71 -13.07 -30.30 -0.75
CA ALA A 71 -12.03 -30.54 0.25
C ALA A 71 -11.97 -29.46 1.32
N LYS A 72 -12.17 -28.18 0.96
CA LYS A 72 -12.05 -27.05 1.88
C LYS A 72 -13.38 -26.47 2.36
N HIS A 73 -14.47 -26.73 1.63
CA HIS A 73 -15.79 -26.12 1.83
C HIS A 73 -16.92 -27.14 1.54
N SER A 74 -16.82 -28.34 2.10
CA SER A 74 -17.76 -29.45 1.89
C SER A 74 -19.23 -29.06 2.09
N GLU A 75 -19.50 -28.22 3.09
CA GLU A 75 -20.85 -27.70 3.41
C GLU A 75 -21.45 -26.83 2.30
N LEU A 76 -20.62 -26.27 1.43
CA LEU A 76 -21.01 -25.35 0.36
C LEU A 76 -21.02 -26.02 -1.03
N GLU A 77 -20.67 -27.30 -1.12
CA GLU A 77 -20.56 -28.03 -2.40
C GLU A 77 -21.86 -27.99 -3.21
N LYS A 78 -23.01 -28.12 -2.53
CA LYS A 78 -24.33 -28.21 -3.17
C LYS A 78 -25.06 -26.86 -3.27
N LYS A 79 -24.40 -25.76 -2.91
CA LYS A 79 -25.02 -24.43 -2.98
C LYS A 79 -25.19 -24.01 -4.45
N PRO A 80 -26.29 -23.33 -4.78
CA PRO A 80 -26.57 -22.96 -6.16
C PRO A 80 -25.75 -21.73 -6.56
N ARG A 81 -25.73 -21.43 -7.86
CA ARG A 81 -24.93 -20.34 -8.43
C ARG A 81 -25.24 -18.98 -7.77
N GLU A 82 -26.51 -18.73 -7.43
CA GLU A 82 -26.95 -17.45 -6.84
C GLU A 82 -26.27 -17.18 -5.50
N TYR A 83 -25.94 -18.23 -4.73
CA TYR A 83 -25.20 -18.10 -3.48
C TYR A 83 -23.81 -17.50 -3.73
N PHE A 84 -23.08 -18.03 -4.71
CA PHE A 84 -21.74 -17.57 -5.05
C PHE A 84 -21.76 -16.18 -5.72
N GLU A 85 -22.80 -15.87 -6.49
CA GLU A 85 -23.01 -14.52 -7.05
C GLU A 85 -23.25 -13.48 -5.97
N ARG A 86 -24.10 -13.77 -4.98
CA ARG A 86 -24.30 -12.90 -3.82
C ARG A 86 -22.98 -12.69 -3.06
N ARG A 87 -22.24 -13.77 -2.81
CA ARG A 87 -20.94 -13.69 -2.12
C ARG A 87 -19.92 -12.86 -2.88
N LYS A 88 -19.89 -12.97 -4.22
CA LYS A 88 -19.05 -12.12 -5.07
C LYS A 88 -19.43 -10.64 -4.94
N GLN A 89 -20.73 -10.31 -4.90
CA GLN A 89 -21.20 -8.94 -4.71
C GLN A 89 -20.79 -8.38 -3.35
N GLU A 90 -20.96 -9.17 -2.28
CA GLU A 90 -20.50 -8.82 -0.93
C GLU A 90 -19.00 -8.54 -0.89
N LEU A 91 -18.19 -9.44 -1.48
CA LEU A 91 -16.74 -9.25 -1.58
C LEU A 91 -16.38 -7.97 -2.36
N GLY A 92 -17.11 -7.69 -3.43
CA GLY A 92 -16.96 -6.46 -4.21
C GLY A 92 -17.26 -5.21 -3.38
N LEU A 93 -18.34 -5.21 -2.61
CA LEU A 93 -18.71 -4.11 -1.71
C LEU A 93 -17.68 -3.92 -0.60
N GLN A 94 -17.26 -5.01 0.06
CA GLN A 94 -16.23 -4.98 1.09
C GLN A 94 -14.91 -4.39 0.56
N THR A 95 -14.50 -4.81 -0.64
CA THR A 95 -13.28 -4.31 -1.28
C THR A 95 -13.39 -2.82 -1.63
N LYS A 96 -14.55 -2.36 -2.12
CA LYS A 96 -14.81 -0.93 -2.39
C LYS A 96 -14.75 -0.10 -1.12
N THR A 97 -15.42 -0.53 -0.06
CA THR A 97 -15.40 0.14 1.25
C THR A 97 -14.00 0.18 1.82
N PHE A 98 -13.25 -0.92 1.75
CA PHE A 98 -11.86 -0.97 2.22
C PHE A 98 -10.96 0.00 1.44
N LYS A 99 -11.08 0.04 0.11
CA LYS A 99 -10.34 0.98 -0.74
C LYS A 99 -10.70 2.44 -0.42
N GLN A 100 -11.98 2.75 -0.25
CA GLN A 100 -12.43 4.09 0.13
C GLN A 100 -11.88 4.49 1.50
N ASN A 101 -11.97 3.61 2.50
CA ASN A 101 -11.40 3.84 3.83
C ASN A 101 -9.88 4.02 3.76
N PHE A 102 -9.17 3.22 2.95
CA PHE A 102 -7.72 3.36 2.77
C PHE A 102 -7.35 4.72 2.15
N ILE A 103 -8.05 5.14 1.09
CA ILE A 103 -7.86 6.45 0.46
C ILE A 103 -8.15 7.58 1.46
N HIS A 104 -9.26 7.48 2.21
CA HIS A 104 -9.63 8.44 3.23
C HIS A 104 -8.55 8.55 4.31
N ASN A 105 -8.06 7.43 4.84
CA ASN A 105 -6.98 7.40 5.83
C ASN A 105 -5.68 8.01 5.27
N LYS A 106 -5.33 7.73 4.01
CA LYS A 106 -4.17 8.35 3.36
C LYS A 106 -4.33 9.88 3.25
N SER A 107 -5.52 10.36 2.93
CA SER A 107 -5.84 11.80 2.90
C SER A 107 -5.71 12.45 4.28
N LEU A 108 -6.35 11.88 5.31
CA LEU A 108 -6.26 12.36 6.70
C LEU A 108 -4.81 12.42 7.20
N LEU A 109 -4.06 11.36 6.93
CA LEU A 109 -2.65 11.28 7.28
C LEU A 109 -1.87 12.42 6.61
N LYS A 110 -2.08 12.62 5.31
CA LYS A 110 -1.43 13.72 4.55
C LYS A 110 -1.79 15.08 5.14
N CYS A 111 -3.06 15.32 5.47
CA CYS A 111 -3.48 16.56 6.13
C CYS A 111 -2.75 16.77 7.47
N SER A 112 -2.62 15.73 8.31
CA SER A 112 -1.89 15.84 9.57
C SER A 112 -0.42 16.25 9.37
N TYR A 113 0.26 15.68 8.37
CA TYR A 113 1.63 16.06 8.02
C TYR A 113 1.73 17.48 7.47
N LEU A 114 0.75 17.94 6.67
CA LEU A 114 0.73 19.30 6.15
C LEU A 114 0.62 20.32 7.29
N VAL A 115 -0.26 20.08 8.27
CA VAL A 115 -0.38 20.94 9.45
C VAL A 115 0.91 20.92 10.27
N ALA A 116 1.45 19.74 10.55
CA ALA A 116 2.72 19.57 11.27
C ALA A 116 3.89 20.32 10.59
N LEU A 117 3.99 20.22 9.26
CA LEU A 117 5.01 20.93 8.49
C LEU A 117 4.87 22.46 8.60
N ARG A 118 3.64 22.99 8.58
CA ARG A 118 3.40 24.43 8.74
C ARG A 118 3.76 24.92 10.14
N ILE A 119 3.43 24.13 11.18
CA ILE A 119 3.83 24.43 12.57
C ILE A 119 5.35 24.43 12.70
N ALA A 120 6.04 23.42 12.17
CA ALA A 120 7.50 23.33 12.21
C ALA A 120 8.17 24.50 11.49
N LYS A 121 7.72 24.85 10.27
CA LYS A 121 8.27 25.97 9.50
C LYS A 121 8.11 27.33 10.20
N THR A 122 7.01 27.51 10.93
CA THR A 122 6.75 28.75 11.70
C THR A 122 7.37 28.73 13.10
N ARG A 123 8.09 27.66 13.46
CA ARG A 123 8.71 27.43 14.77
C ARG A 123 7.74 27.63 15.95
N LYS A 124 6.47 27.24 15.76
CA LYS A 124 5.43 27.34 16.79
C LYS A 124 5.36 26.07 17.65
N SER A 125 4.79 26.20 18.85
CA SER A 125 4.54 25.06 19.74
C SER A 125 3.61 24.03 19.09
N PHE A 126 3.82 22.76 19.40
CA PHE A 126 2.96 21.65 18.96
C PHE A 126 1.52 21.81 19.45
N THR A 127 1.31 22.53 20.55
CA THR A 127 -0.01 22.87 21.11
C THR A 127 -0.91 23.66 20.17
N THR A 128 -0.31 24.34 19.18
CA THR A 128 -1.04 25.14 18.19
C THR A 128 -1.97 24.29 17.33
N GLY A 129 -1.61 23.03 17.06
CA GLY A 129 -2.41 22.13 16.22
C GLY A 129 -3.77 21.82 16.84
N GLU A 130 -3.75 21.43 18.12
CA GLU A 130 -4.94 21.02 18.85
C GLU A 130 -5.75 22.22 19.36
N ASN A 131 -5.07 23.25 19.89
CA ASN A 131 -5.75 24.36 20.58
C ASN A 131 -6.27 25.45 19.64
N LEU A 132 -5.68 25.60 18.45
CA LEU A 132 -6.02 26.71 17.53
C LEU A 132 -6.44 26.20 16.15
N ILE A 133 -5.60 25.42 15.49
CA ILE A 133 -5.85 25.04 14.09
C ILE A 133 -7.09 24.14 13.97
N LYS A 134 -7.24 23.14 14.85
CA LYS A 134 -8.38 22.22 14.78
C LYS A 134 -9.73 22.89 15.06
N PRO A 135 -9.90 23.73 16.12
CA PRO A 135 -11.14 24.48 16.33
C PRO A 135 -11.46 25.42 15.16
N VAL A 136 -10.49 26.20 14.68
CA VAL A 136 -10.70 27.13 13.55
C VAL A 136 -11.17 26.40 12.30
N LEU A 137 -10.59 25.24 11.98
CA LEU A 137 -11.05 24.42 10.85
C LEU A 137 -12.47 23.90 11.04
N ILE A 138 -12.87 23.56 12.27
CA ILE A 138 -14.23 23.11 12.57
C ILE A 138 -15.22 24.25 12.39
N ASP A 139 -14.95 25.43 12.94
CA ASP A 139 -15.86 26.57 12.89
C ASP A 139 -16.08 27.06 11.45
N VAL A 140 -15.00 27.21 10.68
CA VAL A 140 -15.08 27.59 9.26
C VAL A 140 -15.82 26.53 8.45
N CYS A 141 -15.55 25.24 8.67
CA CYS A 141 -16.22 24.19 7.92
C CYS A 141 -17.69 24.04 8.31
N LEU A 142 -18.05 24.28 9.56
CA LEU A 142 -19.43 24.25 10.02
C LEU A 142 -20.25 25.33 9.30
N GLU A 143 -19.73 26.56 9.26
CA GLU A 143 -20.42 27.69 8.64
C GLU A 143 -20.53 27.54 7.12
N MET A 144 -19.45 27.13 6.45
CA MET A 144 -19.43 27.08 4.98
C MET A 144 -19.99 25.80 4.36
N PHE A 145 -19.85 24.66 5.04
CA PHE A 145 -20.10 23.33 4.44
C PHE A 145 -21.02 22.44 5.29
N GLY A 146 -21.41 22.87 6.49
CA GLY A 146 -22.30 22.15 7.39
C GLY A 146 -21.67 20.95 8.10
N LEU A 147 -22.51 20.24 8.87
CA LEU A 147 -22.09 19.18 9.81
C LEU A 147 -21.36 18.00 9.15
N SER A 148 -21.76 17.61 7.93
CA SER A 148 -21.14 16.48 7.22
C SER A 148 -19.65 16.69 6.92
N ALA A 149 -19.23 17.94 6.71
CA ALA A 149 -17.82 18.27 6.49
C ALA A 149 -17.03 18.28 7.81
N VAL A 150 -17.66 18.74 8.89
CA VAL A 150 -17.04 18.83 10.23
C VAL A 150 -16.61 17.45 10.74
N ASP A 151 -17.41 16.41 10.54
CA ASP A 151 -17.06 15.06 10.98
C ASP A 151 -15.77 14.55 10.32
N LYS A 152 -15.55 14.91 9.05
CA LYS A 152 -14.30 14.60 8.34
C LYS A 152 -13.12 15.36 8.93
N ILE A 153 -13.27 16.64 9.26
CA ILE A 153 -12.21 17.44 9.89
C ILE A 153 -11.87 16.94 11.29
N LYS A 154 -12.88 16.56 12.09
CA LYS A 154 -12.68 16.00 13.43
C LYS A 154 -11.82 14.73 13.41
N SER A 155 -11.95 13.93 12.35
CA SER A 155 -11.17 12.71 12.16
C SER A 155 -9.68 12.94 11.86
N ILE A 156 -9.27 14.18 11.54
CA ILE A 156 -7.84 14.50 11.34
C ILE A 156 -7.12 14.45 12.69
N PRO A 157 -6.04 13.65 12.81
CA PRO A 157 -5.29 13.54 14.05
C PRO A 157 -4.32 14.72 14.16
N LEU A 158 -4.71 15.73 14.95
CA LEU A 158 -3.94 16.94 15.21
C LEU A 158 -3.62 17.14 16.70
N SER A 159 -3.72 16.07 17.51
CA SER A 159 -3.34 16.16 18.93
C SER A 159 -1.87 16.53 19.08
N ASN A 160 -1.52 17.11 20.22
CA ASN A 160 -0.16 17.58 20.50
C ASN A 160 0.89 16.47 20.28
N ASP A 161 0.61 15.26 20.78
CA ASP A 161 1.48 14.09 20.58
C ASP A 161 1.57 13.65 19.12
N THR A 162 0.46 13.75 18.38
CA THR A 162 0.48 13.43 16.96
C THR A 162 1.35 14.42 16.20
N ILE A 163 1.14 15.71 16.40
CA ILE A 163 1.92 16.76 15.71
C ILE A 163 3.41 16.61 16.02
N ARG A 164 3.76 16.38 17.29
CA ARG A 164 5.15 16.09 17.70
C ARG A 164 5.75 14.94 16.90
N ARG A 165 5.11 13.77 16.92
CA ARG A 165 5.56 12.57 16.18
C ARG A 165 5.65 12.81 14.67
N ARG A 166 4.75 13.62 14.10
CA ARG A 166 4.78 13.96 12.67
C ARG A 166 5.98 14.84 12.33
N ILE A 167 6.31 15.80 13.20
CA ILE A 167 7.48 16.68 13.04
C ILE A 167 8.78 15.88 13.19
N GLU A 168 8.87 14.98 14.17
CA GLU A 168 10.00 14.06 14.33
C GLU A 168 10.23 13.23 13.04
N LYS A 169 9.17 12.60 12.51
CA LYS A 169 9.24 11.86 11.24
C LYS A 169 9.61 12.73 10.03
N LEU A 170 9.15 13.97 9.99
CA LEU A 170 9.54 14.91 8.94
C LEU A 170 11.04 15.23 9.04
N SER A 171 11.56 15.40 10.26
CA SER A 171 12.98 15.61 10.53
C SER A 171 13.82 14.41 10.09
N GLU A 172 13.45 13.21 10.53
CA GLU A 172 14.10 11.95 10.14
C GLU A 172 14.16 11.80 8.61
N ASN A 173 13.08 12.14 7.91
CA ASN A 173 13.02 12.06 6.46
C ASN A 173 13.91 13.10 5.76
N VAL A 174 14.04 14.31 6.32
CA VAL A 174 14.97 15.34 5.81
C VAL A 174 16.41 14.90 6.02
N GLU A 175 16.73 14.39 7.20
CA GLU A 175 18.05 13.84 7.52
C GLU A 175 18.42 12.69 6.58
N TYR A 176 17.51 11.74 6.39
CA TYR A 176 17.71 10.63 5.46
C TYR A 176 18.01 11.12 4.05
N GLN A 177 17.23 12.07 3.52
CA GLN A 177 17.45 12.63 2.18
C GLN A 177 18.80 13.35 2.07
N LEU A 178 19.20 14.09 3.12
CA LEU A 178 20.50 14.74 3.16
C LEU A 178 21.64 13.71 3.12
N ILE A 179 21.54 12.64 3.92
CA ILE A 179 22.55 11.57 3.94
C ILE A 179 22.66 10.89 2.58
N GLN A 180 21.54 10.61 1.91
CA GLN A 180 21.58 10.02 0.56
C GLN A 180 22.29 10.95 -0.43
N LYS A 181 21.96 12.24 -0.42
CA LYS A 181 22.63 13.24 -1.27
C LYS A 181 24.13 13.34 -1.02
N ILE A 182 24.56 13.30 0.25
CA ILE A 182 25.98 13.33 0.61
C ILE A 182 26.68 12.07 0.07
N LYS A 183 26.07 10.90 0.20
CA LYS A 183 26.63 9.62 -0.30
C LYS A 183 26.73 9.57 -1.82
N GLU A 184 25.79 10.20 -2.53
CA GLU A 184 25.78 10.29 -3.99
C GLU A 184 26.74 11.37 -4.53
N SER A 185 27.13 12.34 -3.70
CA SER A 185 28.02 13.42 -4.10
C SER A 185 29.48 12.97 -4.10
N THR A 186 30.21 13.32 -5.16
CA THR A 186 31.67 13.08 -5.25
C THR A 186 32.48 14.07 -4.42
N LEU A 187 31.92 15.26 -4.19
CA LEU A 187 32.53 16.35 -3.43
C LEU A 187 31.44 17.01 -2.58
N PHE A 188 31.74 17.29 -1.33
CA PHE A 188 30.90 18.11 -0.46
C PHE A 188 31.81 18.91 0.48
N ALA A 189 31.33 20.06 0.91
CA ALA A 189 31.98 20.86 1.95
C ALA A 189 30.98 21.04 3.09
N ILE A 190 31.49 21.05 4.32
CA ILE A 190 30.71 21.37 5.51
C ILE A 190 31.45 22.50 6.22
N GLN A 191 30.74 23.60 6.46
CA GLN A 191 31.27 24.71 7.22
C GLN A 191 30.84 24.57 8.68
N ILE A 192 31.78 24.78 9.60
CA ILE A 192 31.55 24.74 11.04
C ILE A 192 31.70 26.16 11.55
N ASP A 193 30.64 26.69 12.16
CA ASP A 193 30.59 28.01 12.76
C ASP A 193 30.39 27.89 14.29
N GLU A 194 31.33 28.40 15.07
CA GLU A 194 31.22 28.40 16.54
C GLU A 194 30.75 29.78 17.01
N SER A 195 29.63 29.79 17.73
CA SER A 195 29.04 30.99 18.32
C SER A 195 28.93 30.83 19.83
N CYS A 196 29.19 31.91 20.59
CA CYS A 196 29.02 31.90 22.05
C CYS A 196 27.80 32.74 22.43
N ASP A 197 26.89 32.19 23.24
CA ASP A 197 25.80 32.96 23.81
C ASP A 197 26.26 33.78 25.04
N ILE A 198 25.38 34.64 25.53
CA ILE A 198 25.62 35.53 26.68
C ILE A 198 25.86 34.72 27.98
N SER A 199 25.36 33.49 28.06
CA SER A 199 25.61 32.54 29.16
C SER A 199 26.96 31.80 29.06
N LYS A 200 27.84 32.19 28.12
CA LYS A 200 29.15 31.57 27.83
C LYS A 200 29.04 30.10 27.43
N LYS A 201 27.91 29.69 26.86
CA LYS A 201 27.77 28.38 26.22
C LYS A 201 28.14 28.50 24.76
N GLY A 202 29.13 27.71 24.34
CA GLY A 202 29.49 27.55 22.94
C GLY A 202 28.44 26.72 22.20
N HIS A 203 28.03 27.19 21.03
CA HIS A 203 27.13 26.53 20.09
C HIS A 203 27.86 26.32 18.77
N ILE A 204 27.99 25.07 18.37
CA ILE A 204 28.57 24.69 17.07
C ILE A 204 27.42 24.55 16.07
N ASN A 205 27.42 25.40 15.05
CA ASN A 205 26.48 25.36 13.94
C ASN A 205 27.15 24.68 12.74
N LEU A 206 26.47 23.69 12.17
CA LEU A 206 26.86 23.07 10.91
C LEU A 206 26.11 23.79 9.78
N LEU A 207 26.86 24.43 8.89
CA LEU A 207 26.36 25.08 7.68
C LEU A 207 26.74 24.19 6.49
N CYS A 208 25.75 23.81 5.70
CA CYS A 208 25.88 22.97 4.51
C CYS A 208 25.36 23.67 3.26
#